data_AF-A0A1M6BDI1-F1
#
_entry.id   AF-A0A1M6BDI1-F1
#
_cell.length_a   1.000
_cell.length_b   1.000
_cell.length_c   1.000
_cell.angle_alpha   90.00
_cell.angle_beta   90.00
_cell.angle_gamma   90.00
#
_symmetry.space_group_name_H-M   'P 1'
#
loop_
_entity.id
_entity.type
_entity.pdbx_description
1 polymer ?
#
loop_
_entity_poly.entity_id
_entity_poly.type
_entity_poly.pdbx_seq_one_letter_code
_entity_poly.pdbx_strand_id
1 'polypeptide(L)'
;MKTITALMAVAWTVLLSSCIDFELKSKLKNNGSGEMTMTVTSPAKPPFDQAAELPTQEELDQEAKDRAEENKAKAEKAGVEMSDFSIKLVGDKKVETSTVKFDSLEKLNAFFNEGEEGKTETKVTLEDKDGKKAFKMVMKVAKEEEQPDEQQMAMMKAMLKDAKMTLNWNFEGEVTEASEGGKIGEDKKSVTWVVPLVDLFEKGLDLSATYK
;
A
#
# COMPACT_ATOMS: atom_id res chain seq x y z
N MET A 1 42.84 -15.50 26.94
CA MET A 1 41.84 -14.69 26.21
C MET A 1 41.45 -15.46 24.97
N LYS A 2 40.19 -15.95 24.91
CA LYS A 2 39.65 -16.64 23.74
C LYS A 2 38.55 -15.75 23.18
N THR A 3 38.76 -15.21 21.99
CA THR A 3 37.78 -14.52 21.17
C THR A 3 36.76 -15.55 20.69
N ILE A 4 35.51 -15.41 21.11
CA ILE A 4 34.37 -16.15 20.56
C ILE A 4 33.72 -15.23 19.53
N THR A 5 34.00 -15.49 18.26
CA THR A 5 33.30 -14.86 17.14
C THR A 5 31.96 -15.57 16.99
N ALA A 6 30.90 -14.96 17.54
CA ALA A 6 29.54 -15.45 17.34
C ALA A 6 29.11 -15.16 15.90
N LEU A 7 29.13 -16.21 15.07
CA LEU A 7 28.48 -16.25 13.77
C LEU A 7 26.97 -16.12 14.01
N MET A 8 26.40 -14.91 13.86
CA MET A 8 24.95 -14.77 13.71
C MET A 8 24.59 -15.28 12.31
N ALA A 9 24.24 -16.56 12.24
CA ALA A 9 23.46 -17.11 11.15
C ALA A 9 22.10 -16.40 11.16
N VAL A 10 21.98 -15.30 10.40
CA VAL A 10 20.69 -14.71 10.07
C VAL A 10 19.97 -15.74 9.22
N ALA A 11 19.08 -16.48 9.88
CA ALA A 11 18.20 -17.44 9.26
C ALA A 11 17.45 -16.77 8.12
N TRP A 12 17.80 -17.14 6.89
CA TRP A 12 16.95 -16.96 5.73
C TRP A 12 15.72 -17.86 5.92
N THR A 13 14.73 -17.37 6.67
CA THR A 13 13.36 -17.82 6.48
C THR A 13 12.94 -17.36 5.09
N VAL A 14 13.10 -18.25 4.11
CA VAL A 14 12.40 -18.19 2.83
C VAL A 14 10.92 -18.32 3.16
N LEU A 15 10.31 -17.19 3.50
CA LEU A 15 8.87 -17.04 3.46
C LEU A 15 8.52 -17.18 1.99
N LEU A 16 7.80 -18.25 1.64
CA LEU A 16 7.02 -18.32 0.40
C LEU A 16 5.96 -17.23 0.50
N SER A 17 6.38 -15.99 0.27
CA SER A 17 5.56 -14.80 0.29
C SER A 17 4.55 -14.91 -0.84
N SER A 18 3.29 -14.68 -0.52
CA SER A 18 2.29 -14.02 -1.37
C SER A 18 2.79 -13.58 -2.75
N CYS A 19 2.04 -13.99 -3.78
CA CYS A 19 2.27 -13.50 -5.13
C CYS A 19 2.06 -11.98 -5.24
N ILE A 20 1.35 -11.30 -4.33
CA ILE A 20 1.27 -9.84 -4.39
C ILE A 20 1.32 -9.26 -2.99
N ASP A 21 2.22 -8.31 -2.75
CA ASP A 21 2.29 -7.53 -1.52
C ASP A 21 2.08 -6.05 -1.84
N PHE A 22 1.20 -5.40 -1.09
CA PHE A 22 0.97 -3.96 -1.15
C PHE A 22 1.45 -3.33 0.15
N GLU A 23 2.26 -2.30 0.06
CA GLU A 23 2.68 -1.50 1.21
C GLU A 23 2.38 -0.03 0.95
N LEU A 24 1.78 0.62 1.94
CA LEU A 24 1.53 2.05 1.94
C LEU A 24 2.21 2.62 3.18
N LYS A 25 3.18 3.50 2.98
CA LYS A 25 3.87 4.24 4.03
C LYS A 25 3.54 5.70 3.89
N SER A 26 3.01 6.32 4.94
CA SER A 26 2.64 7.74 4.91
C SER A 26 3.20 8.51 6.10
N LYS A 27 3.47 9.79 5.87
CA LYS A 27 3.71 10.81 6.89
C LYS A 27 2.61 11.86 6.76
N LEU A 28 1.79 12.00 7.79
CA LEU A 28 0.66 12.92 7.84
C LEU A 28 0.92 14.03 8.86
N LYS A 29 0.77 15.27 8.42
CA LYS A 29 0.85 16.46 9.27
C LYS A 29 -0.53 16.85 9.82
N ASN A 30 -0.52 17.64 10.89
CA ASN A 30 -1.73 18.08 11.58
C ASN A 30 -2.69 18.95 10.74
N ASN A 31 -2.19 19.53 9.65
CA ASN A 31 -2.98 20.29 8.70
C ASN A 31 -3.57 19.44 7.55
N GLY A 32 -3.36 18.11 7.57
CA GLY A 32 -3.83 17.20 6.53
C GLY A 32 -2.94 17.13 5.28
N SER A 33 -1.79 17.80 5.27
CA SER A 33 -0.75 17.63 4.24
C SER A 33 0.18 16.47 4.59
N GLY A 34 0.91 15.95 3.61
CA GLY A 34 1.81 14.84 3.84
C GLY A 34 2.49 14.29 2.61
N GLU A 35 3.10 13.13 2.81
CA GLU A 35 3.72 12.31 1.78
C GLU A 35 3.24 10.87 1.96
N MET A 36 3.08 10.17 0.85
CA MET A 36 2.73 8.76 0.81
C MET A 36 3.57 8.05 -0.24
N THR A 37 4.20 6.96 0.18
CA THR A 37 4.89 6.02 -0.69
C THR A 37 4.07 4.74 -0.77
N MET A 38 3.72 4.35 -1.98
CA MET A 38 3.08 3.08 -2.30
C MET A 38 4.12 2.15 -2.91
N THR A 39 4.19 0.92 -2.42
CA THR A 39 5.05 -0.13 -2.97
C THR A 39 4.19 -1.33 -3.31
N VAL A 40 4.25 -1.77 -4.55
CA VAL A 40 3.59 -2.98 -5.04
C VAL A 40 4.65 -3.97 -5.46
N THR A 41 4.61 -5.16 -4.86
CA THR A 41 5.51 -6.25 -5.18
C THR A 41 4.72 -7.38 -5.82
N SER A 42 5.12 -7.81 -7.02
CA SER A 42 4.46 -8.89 -7.78
C SER A 42 5.47 -9.77 -8.52
N PRO A 43 5.13 -11.01 -8.92
CA PRO A 43 5.95 -11.84 -9.76
C PRO A 43 6.35 -11.08 -11.03
N ALA A 44 7.63 -11.12 -11.35
CA ALA A 44 8.12 -10.62 -12.63
C ALA A 44 7.78 -11.59 -13.78
N LYS A 45 7.44 -12.86 -13.46
CA LYS A 45 6.97 -13.86 -14.43
C LYS A 45 5.46 -14.02 -14.41
N PRO A 46 4.83 -14.29 -15.55
CA PRO A 46 3.43 -14.71 -15.58
C PRO A 46 3.22 -15.97 -14.75
N PRO A 47 2.17 -16.04 -13.91
CA PRO A 47 1.94 -17.19 -13.02
C PRO A 47 1.68 -18.51 -13.77
N PHE A 48 1.32 -18.45 -15.04
CA PHE A 48 0.99 -19.59 -15.88
C PHE A 48 2.07 -19.95 -16.92
N ASP A 49 3.15 -19.17 -16.98
CA ASP A 49 4.26 -19.44 -17.89
C ASP A 49 5.58 -19.46 -17.13
N GLN A 50 5.92 -20.66 -16.64
CA GLN A 50 7.18 -20.87 -15.92
C GLN A 50 8.42 -20.82 -16.83
N ALA A 51 8.23 -20.95 -18.15
CA ALA A 51 9.31 -20.88 -19.13
C ALA A 51 9.63 -19.44 -19.53
N ALA A 52 8.76 -18.47 -19.21
CA ALA A 52 9.02 -17.06 -19.42
C ALA A 52 10.35 -16.62 -18.80
N GLU A 53 11.13 -15.86 -19.57
CA GLU A 53 12.33 -15.20 -19.06
C GLU A 53 11.93 -14.05 -18.13
N LEU A 54 12.83 -13.71 -17.20
CA LEU A 54 12.62 -12.50 -16.39
C LEU A 54 12.82 -11.27 -17.29
N PRO A 55 12.03 -10.21 -17.09
CA PRO A 55 12.26 -8.96 -17.80
C PRO A 55 13.65 -8.41 -17.43
N THR A 56 14.31 -7.84 -18.43
CA THR A 56 15.53 -7.07 -18.24
C THR A 56 15.23 -5.77 -17.50
N GLN A 57 16.23 -5.19 -16.84
CA GLN A 57 16.05 -3.89 -16.19
C GLN A 57 15.73 -2.78 -17.21
N GLU A 58 16.21 -2.89 -18.45
CA GLU A 58 15.87 -1.93 -19.52
C GLU A 58 14.38 -1.96 -19.87
N GLU A 59 13.78 -3.14 -19.96
CA GLU A 59 12.33 -3.30 -20.16
C GLU A 59 11.54 -2.73 -18.97
N LEU A 60 12.01 -2.96 -17.74
CA LEU A 60 11.38 -2.39 -16.54
C LEU A 60 11.54 -0.88 -16.45
N ASP A 61 12.67 -0.33 -16.87
CA ASP A 61 12.91 1.11 -16.90
C ASP A 61 12.01 1.80 -17.95
N GLN A 62 11.74 1.13 -19.07
CA GLN A 62 10.78 1.63 -20.05
C GLN A 62 9.35 1.54 -19.51
N GLU A 63 8.95 0.40 -18.93
CA GLU A 63 7.65 0.27 -18.26
C GLU A 63 7.48 1.34 -17.16
N ALA A 64 8.55 1.64 -16.42
CA ALA A 64 8.54 2.65 -15.37
C ALA A 64 8.28 4.05 -15.92
N LYS A 65 8.87 4.40 -17.07
CA LYS A 65 8.63 5.70 -17.72
C LYS A 65 7.18 5.82 -18.16
N ASP A 66 6.67 4.81 -18.85
CA ASP A 66 5.30 4.83 -19.38
C ASP A 66 4.28 4.96 -18.24
N ARG A 67 4.43 4.15 -17.17
CA ARG A 67 3.58 4.25 -15.97
C ARG A 67 3.78 5.55 -15.20
N ALA A 68 4.99 6.09 -15.15
CA ALA A 68 5.23 7.39 -14.51
C ALA A 68 4.49 8.51 -15.26
N GLU A 69 4.43 8.49 -16.59
CA GLU A 69 3.68 9.51 -17.34
C GLU A 69 2.18 9.45 -17.03
N GLU A 70 1.59 8.25 -17.01
CA GLU A 70 0.19 8.03 -16.63
C GLU A 70 -0.10 8.47 -15.19
N ASN A 71 0.73 8.03 -14.23
CA ASN A 71 0.57 8.40 -12.82
C ASN A 71 0.78 9.89 -12.59
N LYS A 72 1.66 10.54 -13.37
CA LYS A 72 1.86 11.98 -13.30
C LYS A 72 0.62 12.73 -13.78
N ALA A 73 0.02 12.31 -14.90
CA ALA A 73 -1.23 12.90 -15.38
C ALA A 73 -2.37 12.75 -14.35
N LYS A 74 -2.49 11.56 -13.73
CA LYS A 74 -3.42 11.31 -12.61
C LYS A 74 -3.14 12.22 -11.41
N ALA A 75 -1.88 12.34 -11.01
CA ALA A 75 -1.45 13.20 -9.91
C ALA A 75 -1.77 14.69 -10.17
N GLU A 76 -1.48 15.18 -11.38
CA GLU A 76 -1.78 16.56 -11.79
C GLU A 76 -3.27 16.85 -11.75
N LYS A 77 -4.12 15.93 -12.25
CA LYS A 77 -5.58 16.08 -12.20
C LYS A 77 -6.14 16.10 -10.78
N ALA A 78 -5.56 15.30 -9.89
CA ALA A 78 -5.90 15.28 -8.46
C ALA A 78 -5.27 16.44 -7.66
N GLY A 79 -4.34 17.19 -8.26
CA GLY A 79 -3.62 18.29 -7.62
C GLY A 79 -2.56 17.87 -6.60
N VAL A 80 -2.03 16.65 -6.71
CA VAL A 80 -0.91 16.12 -5.90
C VAL A 80 0.40 16.14 -6.71
N GLU A 81 1.54 16.18 -6.04
CA GLU A 81 2.87 16.11 -6.66
C GLU A 81 3.39 14.68 -6.61
N MET A 82 3.66 14.06 -7.75
CA MET A 82 4.40 12.80 -7.78
C MET A 82 5.91 13.11 -7.73
N SER A 83 6.58 12.66 -6.67
CA SER A 83 8.00 12.96 -6.42
C SER A 83 8.94 11.85 -6.88
N ASP A 84 8.47 10.60 -6.90
CA ASP A 84 9.26 9.44 -7.32
C ASP A 84 8.35 8.38 -7.95
N PHE A 85 8.86 7.71 -8.97
CA PHE A 85 8.27 6.50 -9.55
C PHE A 85 9.38 5.59 -10.05
N SER A 86 9.38 4.32 -9.67
CA SER A 86 10.37 3.36 -10.14
C SER A 86 9.82 1.94 -10.18
N ILE A 87 10.38 1.12 -11.06
CA ILE A 87 10.14 -0.32 -11.14
C ILE A 87 11.48 -1.03 -11.14
N LYS A 88 11.67 -1.97 -10.21
CA LYS A 88 12.93 -2.70 -10.05
C LYS A 88 12.69 -4.20 -9.99
N LEU A 89 13.63 -4.96 -10.55
CA LEU A 89 13.69 -6.40 -10.33
C LEU A 89 14.41 -6.70 -9.02
N VAL A 90 13.73 -7.37 -8.09
CA VAL A 90 14.30 -7.85 -6.82
C VAL A 90 14.08 -9.35 -6.76
N GLY A 91 15.12 -10.13 -7.09
CA GLY A 91 14.99 -11.57 -7.27
C GLY A 91 14.11 -11.90 -8.48
N ASP A 92 13.03 -12.64 -8.27
CA ASP A 92 12.02 -13.00 -9.28
C ASP A 92 10.79 -12.09 -9.23
N LYS A 93 10.87 -10.96 -8.52
CA LYS A 93 9.76 -10.03 -8.31
C LYS A 93 10.00 -8.66 -8.91
N LYS A 94 8.94 -8.08 -9.45
CA LYS A 94 8.84 -6.68 -9.80
C LYS A 94 8.40 -5.88 -8.57
N VAL A 95 9.16 -4.86 -8.23
CA VAL A 95 8.87 -3.93 -7.13
C VAL A 95 8.63 -2.56 -7.75
N GLU A 96 7.36 -2.17 -7.82
CA GLU A 96 6.93 -0.84 -8.24
C GLU A 96 6.82 0.05 -7.01
N THR A 97 7.38 1.25 -7.07
CA THR A 97 7.32 2.24 -5.99
C THR A 97 6.91 3.58 -6.56
N SER A 98 5.90 4.20 -5.96
CA SER A 98 5.47 5.56 -6.28
C SER A 98 5.39 6.39 -5.01
N THR A 99 5.82 7.64 -5.07
CA THR A 99 5.69 8.59 -3.96
C THR A 99 4.92 9.82 -4.40
N VAL A 100 3.90 10.17 -3.63
CA VAL A 100 3.09 11.38 -3.84
C VAL A 100 3.15 12.29 -2.62
N LYS A 101 3.18 13.59 -2.86
CA LYS A 101 3.03 14.63 -1.85
C LYS A 101 1.72 15.35 -2.07
N PHE A 102 1.02 15.62 -0.98
CA PHE A 102 -0.29 16.26 -0.99
C PHE A 102 -0.32 17.37 0.04
N ASP A 103 -0.98 18.48 -0.28
CA ASP A 103 -1.16 19.62 0.64
C ASP A 103 -2.48 19.55 1.42
N SER A 104 -3.41 18.67 1.02
CA SER A 104 -4.63 18.38 1.76
C SER A 104 -5.10 16.94 1.54
N LEU A 105 -5.88 16.42 2.49
CA LEU A 105 -6.52 15.10 2.36
C LEU A 105 -7.59 15.06 1.27
N GLU A 106 -8.17 16.21 0.91
CA GLU A 106 -9.10 16.29 -0.22
C GLU A 106 -8.41 15.90 -1.53
N LYS A 107 -7.20 16.41 -1.77
CA LYS A 107 -6.42 16.08 -2.96
C LYS A 107 -5.88 14.65 -2.94
N LEU A 108 -5.48 14.15 -1.77
CA LEU A 108 -5.13 12.74 -1.61
C LEU A 108 -6.33 11.82 -1.94
N ASN A 109 -7.53 12.17 -1.45
CA ASN A 109 -8.75 11.44 -1.79
C ASN A 109 -9.06 11.53 -3.28
N ALA A 110 -8.92 12.70 -3.90
CA ALA A 110 -9.06 12.83 -5.35
C ALA A 110 -8.09 11.90 -6.09
N PHE A 111 -6.82 11.84 -5.66
CA PHE A 111 -5.82 10.95 -6.25
C PHE A 111 -6.23 9.48 -6.16
N PHE A 112 -6.72 9.01 -5.01
CA PHE A 112 -7.15 7.61 -4.89
C PHE A 112 -8.35 7.26 -5.77
N ASN A 113 -9.30 8.19 -5.91
CA ASN A 113 -10.56 7.92 -6.60
C ASN A 113 -10.54 8.32 -8.09
N GLU A 114 -9.48 8.97 -8.56
CA GLU A 114 -9.32 9.37 -9.95
C GLU A 114 -9.24 8.13 -10.87
N GLY A 115 -10.24 8.00 -11.75
CA GLY A 115 -10.41 6.86 -12.65
C GLY A 115 -11.10 5.63 -12.02
N GLU A 116 -11.50 5.72 -10.74
CA GLU A 116 -12.09 4.60 -9.97
C GLU A 116 -13.61 4.74 -9.76
N GLU A 117 -14.27 5.63 -10.51
CA GLU A 117 -15.72 5.84 -10.42
C GLU A 117 -16.48 4.52 -10.57
N GLY A 118 -17.19 4.11 -9.52
CA GLY A 118 -17.96 2.87 -9.49
C GLY A 118 -17.17 1.59 -9.22
N LYS A 119 -15.87 1.67 -8.92
CA LYS A 119 -14.99 0.50 -8.66
C LYS A 119 -14.44 0.46 -7.25
N THR A 120 -13.76 1.51 -6.81
CA THR A 120 -13.18 1.58 -5.47
C THR A 120 -13.36 2.98 -4.91
N GLU A 121 -13.88 3.09 -3.69
CA GLU A 121 -14.00 4.35 -2.96
C GLU A 121 -13.00 4.35 -1.80
N THR A 122 -12.01 5.23 -1.84
CA THR A 122 -11.07 5.47 -0.74
C THR A 122 -11.30 6.85 -0.14
N LYS A 123 -11.44 6.93 1.18
CA LYS A 123 -11.62 8.18 1.91
C LYS A 123 -10.74 8.23 3.14
N VAL A 124 -9.90 9.26 3.20
CA VAL A 124 -9.06 9.61 4.33
C VAL A 124 -9.56 10.92 4.93
N THR A 125 -9.74 10.96 6.24
CA THR A 125 -10.17 12.15 6.98
C THR A 125 -9.33 12.37 8.22
N LEU A 126 -9.18 13.64 8.60
CA LEU A 126 -8.52 14.07 9.83
C LEU A 126 -9.38 15.14 10.49
N GLU A 127 -9.84 14.87 11.71
CA GLU A 127 -10.73 15.76 12.45
C GLU A 127 -10.10 16.15 13.79
N ASP A 128 -10.40 17.35 14.29
CA ASP A 128 -10.11 17.73 15.68
C ASP A 128 -11.24 17.24 16.59
N LYS A 129 -10.89 16.46 17.61
CA LYS A 129 -11.81 15.95 18.65
C LYS A 129 -11.17 16.14 20.03
N ASP A 130 -11.74 17.03 20.84
CA ASP A 130 -11.32 17.26 22.23
C ASP A 130 -9.81 17.53 22.40
N GLY A 131 -9.23 18.34 21.51
CA GLY A 131 -7.80 18.66 21.52
C GLY A 131 -6.88 17.55 21.01
N LYS A 132 -7.44 16.49 20.45
CA LYS A 132 -6.73 15.42 19.75
C LYS A 132 -7.09 15.42 18.26
N LYS A 133 -6.25 14.80 17.45
CA LYS A 133 -6.49 14.52 16.05
C LYS A 133 -7.03 13.10 15.87
N ALA A 134 -8.16 12.98 15.19
CA ALA A 134 -8.80 11.72 14.85
C ALA A 134 -8.62 11.44 13.36
N PHE A 135 -7.72 10.50 13.05
CA PHE A 135 -7.49 9.97 11.71
C PHE A 135 -8.47 8.85 11.41
N LYS A 136 -9.02 8.83 10.19
CA LYS A 136 -9.82 7.72 9.67
C LYS A 136 -9.50 7.46 8.20
N MET A 137 -9.39 6.18 7.83
CA MET A 137 -9.28 5.70 6.46
C MET A 137 -10.35 4.66 6.20
N VAL A 138 -11.14 4.85 5.15
CA VAL A 138 -12.14 3.91 4.68
C VAL A 138 -11.82 3.54 3.24
N MET A 139 -11.81 2.25 2.92
CA MET A 139 -11.75 1.75 1.54
C MET A 139 -12.90 0.79 1.30
N LYS A 140 -13.66 1.02 0.23
CA LYS A 140 -14.73 0.13 -0.22
C LYS A 140 -14.47 -0.28 -1.64
N VAL A 141 -14.56 -1.57 -1.91
CA VAL A 141 -14.61 -2.08 -3.28
C VAL A 141 -16.09 -2.20 -3.65
N ALA A 142 -16.48 -1.57 -4.75
CA ALA A 142 -17.81 -1.74 -5.31
C ALA A 142 -17.98 -3.21 -5.72
N LYS A 143 -19.13 -3.79 -5.39
CA LYS A 143 -19.51 -5.09 -5.93
C LYS A 143 -19.92 -4.84 -7.38
N GLU A 144 -19.16 -5.38 -8.33
CA GLU A 144 -19.51 -5.29 -9.75
C GLU A 144 -20.97 -5.75 -9.95
N GLU A 145 -21.70 -5.06 -10.85
CA GLU A 145 -23.08 -5.41 -11.18
C GLU A 145 -23.17 -6.80 -11.86
N GLU A 146 -22.09 -7.23 -12.52
CA GLU A 146 -21.84 -8.60 -12.92
C GLU A 146 -20.95 -9.27 -11.87
N GLN A 147 -21.54 -10.06 -10.97
CA GLN A 147 -20.71 -10.85 -10.05
C GLN A 147 -19.84 -11.81 -10.88
N PRO A 148 -18.52 -11.87 -10.63
CA PRO A 148 -17.67 -12.87 -11.26
C PRO A 148 -18.26 -14.25 -10.96
N ASP A 149 -18.23 -15.15 -11.93
CA ASP A 149 -18.75 -16.50 -11.71
C ASP A 149 -17.97 -17.21 -10.57
N GLU A 150 -18.53 -18.29 -10.02
CA GLU A 150 -17.92 -18.99 -8.87
C GLU A 150 -16.46 -19.42 -9.14
N GLN A 151 -16.12 -19.69 -10.40
CA GLN A 151 -14.78 -20.10 -10.81
C GLN A 151 -13.81 -18.90 -10.82
N GLN A 152 -14.24 -17.74 -11.31
CA GLN A 152 -13.48 -16.49 -11.26
C GLN A 152 -13.26 -16.02 -9.82
N MET A 153 -14.29 -16.10 -8.97
CA MET A 153 -14.16 -15.81 -7.54
C MET A 153 -13.20 -16.77 -6.84
N ALA A 154 -13.27 -18.08 -7.14
CA ALA A 154 -12.34 -19.06 -6.58
C ALA A 154 -10.90 -18.82 -7.03
N MET A 155 -10.68 -18.44 -8.29
CA MET A 155 -9.37 -18.11 -8.84
C MET A 155 -8.79 -16.84 -8.21
N MET A 156 -9.59 -15.77 -8.09
CA MET A 156 -9.19 -14.54 -7.42
C MET A 156 -8.85 -14.81 -5.95
N LYS A 157 -9.70 -15.56 -5.23
CA LYS A 157 -9.43 -15.94 -3.84
C LYS A 157 -8.15 -16.77 -3.71
N ALA A 158 -7.87 -17.67 -4.65
CA ALA A 158 -6.64 -18.44 -4.66
C ALA A 158 -5.40 -17.56 -4.89
N MET A 159 -5.47 -16.57 -5.77
CA MET A 159 -4.37 -15.61 -6.01
C MET A 159 -4.14 -14.66 -4.82
N LEU A 160 -5.21 -14.24 -4.15
CA LEU A 160 -5.17 -13.28 -3.05
C LEU A 160 -5.06 -13.93 -1.67
N LYS A 161 -5.11 -15.26 -1.57
CA LYS A 161 -5.21 -16.00 -0.31
C LYS A 161 -4.17 -15.57 0.73
N ASP A 162 -2.93 -15.38 0.28
CA ASP A 162 -1.82 -14.98 1.13
C ASP A 162 -1.44 -13.51 0.93
N ALA A 163 -2.06 -12.83 -0.03
CA ALA A 163 -1.77 -11.46 -0.38
C ALA A 163 -2.29 -10.50 0.70
N LYS A 164 -1.45 -9.52 1.06
CA LYS A 164 -1.73 -8.58 2.14
C LYS A 164 -1.41 -7.16 1.73
N MET A 165 -2.12 -6.24 2.37
CA MET A 165 -1.86 -4.81 2.35
C MET A 165 -1.34 -4.40 3.72
N THR A 166 -0.16 -3.80 3.74
CA THR A 166 0.45 -3.21 4.93
C THR A 166 0.28 -1.70 4.87
N LEU A 167 -0.46 -1.13 5.80
CA LEU A 167 -0.72 0.30 5.91
C LEU A 167 0.05 0.84 7.11
N ASN A 168 1.03 1.70 6.89
CA ASN A 168 1.82 2.35 7.93
C ASN A 168 1.63 3.87 7.85
N TRP A 169 0.98 4.44 8.87
CA TRP A 169 0.74 5.88 8.98
C TRP A 169 1.58 6.46 10.11
N ASN A 170 2.36 7.49 9.81
CA ASN A 170 3.18 8.24 10.76
C ASN A 170 2.54 9.61 10.98
N PHE A 171 2.37 9.99 12.24
CA PHE A 171 1.74 11.23 12.67
C PHE A 171 2.76 12.15 13.34
N GLU A 172 2.51 13.47 13.36
CA GLU A 172 3.38 14.43 14.06
C GLU A 172 3.34 14.25 15.59
N GLY A 173 2.20 13.79 16.11
CA GLY A 173 1.91 13.60 17.54
C GLY A 173 2.02 12.17 18.07
N GLU A 174 1.83 12.01 19.39
CA GLU A 174 1.80 10.71 20.07
C GLU A 174 0.45 10.05 19.83
N VAL A 175 0.45 8.89 19.18
CA VAL A 175 -0.70 8.01 19.00
C VAL A 175 -1.11 7.44 20.35
N THR A 176 -2.38 7.64 20.68
CA THR A 176 -2.99 7.17 21.93
C THR A 176 -3.89 5.97 21.71
N GLU A 177 -4.51 5.86 20.54
CA GLU A 177 -5.49 4.81 20.23
C GLU A 177 -5.41 4.44 18.75
N ALA A 178 -5.71 3.17 18.45
CA ALA A 178 -5.88 2.64 17.12
C ALA A 178 -7.05 1.66 17.10
N SER A 179 -7.78 1.63 15.98
CA SER A 179 -8.78 0.59 15.65
C SER A 179 -8.18 -0.82 15.68
N GLU A 180 -9.08 -1.83 15.69
CA GLU A 180 -8.72 -3.25 15.74
C GLU A 180 -7.66 -3.62 14.69
N GLY A 181 -6.69 -4.46 15.09
CA GLY A 181 -5.57 -4.88 14.24
C GLY A 181 -4.46 -3.84 14.07
N GLY A 182 -4.66 -2.59 14.50
CA GLY A 182 -3.66 -1.53 14.46
C GLY A 182 -2.59 -1.70 15.53
N LYS A 183 -1.32 -1.77 15.12
CA LYS A 183 -0.16 -1.83 16.02
C LYS A 183 0.49 -0.45 16.09
N ILE A 184 0.45 0.16 17.27
CA ILE A 184 1.18 1.40 17.57
C ILE A 184 2.67 1.08 17.63
N GLY A 185 3.50 1.82 16.89
CA GLY A 185 4.95 1.65 16.88
C GLY A 185 5.59 2.03 18.22
N GLU A 186 6.83 1.58 18.45
CA GLU A 186 7.59 1.91 19.67
C GLU A 186 7.87 3.41 19.78
N ASP A 187 7.96 4.11 18.65
CA ASP A 187 8.06 5.57 18.57
C ASP A 187 6.80 6.29 19.05
N LYS A 188 5.70 5.55 19.20
CA LYS A 188 4.33 6.04 19.46
C LYS A 188 3.86 7.08 18.46
N LYS A 189 4.48 7.20 17.30
CA LYS A 189 4.09 8.13 16.24
C LYS A 189 3.53 7.42 15.02
N SER A 190 3.67 6.11 14.97
CA SER A 190 3.21 5.30 13.85
C SER A 190 2.11 4.32 14.26
N VAL A 191 1.22 4.02 13.32
CA VAL A 191 0.32 2.86 13.41
C VAL A 191 0.47 2.02 12.16
N THR A 192 0.59 0.71 12.35
CA THR A 192 0.64 -0.26 11.25
C THR A 192 -0.57 -1.19 11.30
N TRP A 193 -1.28 -1.32 10.19
CA TRP A 193 -2.28 -2.36 9.95
C TRP A 193 -1.77 -3.31 8.89
N VAL A 194 -2.02 -4.60 9.07
CA VAL A 194 -1.77 -5.64 8.06
C VAL A 194 -3.11 -6.28 7.77
N VAL A 195 -3.61 -6.05 6.56
CA VAL A 195 -4.95 -6.45 6.15
C VAL A 195 -4.84 -7.48 5.02
N PRO A 196 -5.42 -8.68 5.15
CA PRO A 196 -5.53 -9.60 4.03
C PRO A 196 -6.31 -8.94 2.88
N LEU A 197 -5.81 -9.01 1.65
CA LEU A 197 -6.51 -8.38 0.52
C LEU A 197 -7.90 -8.99 0.31
N VAL A 198 -8.07 -10.27 0.59
CA VAL A 198 -9.38 -10.93 0.53
C VAL A 198 -10.42 -10.25 1.42
N ASP A 199 -10.04 -9.79 2.61
CA ASP A 199 -10.96 -9.09 3.52
C ASP A 199 -11.35 -7.71 2.97
N LEU A 200 -10.42 -7.01 2.32
CA LEU A 200 -10.71 -5.74 1.64
C LEU A 200 -11.79 -5.91 0.56
N PHE A 201 -11.69 -6.95 -0.28
CA PHE A 201 -12.68 -7.22 -1.32
C PHE A 201 -14.04 -7.68 -0.77
N GLU A 202 -14.05 -8.43 0.33
CA GLU A 202 -15.30 -8.96 0.90
C GLU A 202 -16.06 -7.95 1.76
N LYS A 203 -15.34 -7.16 2.55
CA LYS A 203 -15.90 -6.34 3.64
C LYS A 203 -15.52 -4.86 3.55
N GLY A 204 -14.58 -4.50 2.68
CA GLY A 204 -13.94 -3.20 2.72
C GLY A 204 -13.03 -3.06 3.94
N LEU A 205 -12.67 -1.81 4.23
CA LEU A 205 -11.75 -1.45 5.30
C LEU A 205 -12.24 -0.17 5.98
N ASP A 206 -12.22 -0.17 7.30
CA ASP A 206 -12.50 0.98 8.15
C ASP A 206 -11.47 1.00 9.28
N LEU A 207 -10.49 1.90 9.18
CA LEU A 207 -9.39 2.05 10.12
C LEU A 207 -9.40 3.44 10.73
N SER A 208 -9.05 3.53 11.99
CA SER A 208 -8.91 4.79 12.70
C SER A 208 -7.74 4.80 13.69
N ALA A 209 -7.21 5.99 13.94
CA ALA A 209 -6.22 6.26 14.97
C ALA A 209 -6.44 7.64 15.58
N THR A 210 -6.11 7.80 16.86
CA THR A 210 -6.22 9.06 17.59
C THR A 210 -4.86 9.45 18.16
N TYR A 211 -4.43 10.69 17.94
CA TYR A 211 -3.12 11.18 18.38
C TYR A 211 -3.16 12.63 18.90
N LYS A 212 -2.16 13.02 19.68
CA LYS A 212 -2.04 14.33 20.35
C LYS A 212 -0.69 14.99 20.10
#